data_AF-A0A8B6DNI1-F1
#
_entry.id   AF-A0A8B6DNI1-F1
#
_cell.length_a   1.000
_cell.length_b   1.000
_cell.length_c   1.000
_cell.angle_alpha   90.00
_cell.angle_beta   90.00
_cell.angle_gamma   90.00
#
_symmetry.space_group_name_H-M   'P 1'
#
loop_
_entity.id
_entity.type
_entity.pdbx_description
1 polymer ?
#
loop_
_entity_poly.entity_id
_entity_poly.type
_entity_poly.pdbx_seq_one_letter_code
_entity_poly.pdbx_strand_id
1 'polypeptide(L)'
;MFDLPKSKDIPDISHRNYSSCSTEPCLNNGSCIVNGTSYVCSCQDGYNGTQCEETPCSNQPCLNNGSCEILEASYVCFCPDGYNGTNCEDSSCSTKPSLNNGSCIVNGTSYVCSCHDGYNGTQCEVTPCSGNPCLYGGTCTVSGSSYLCFCLPGYSGTSCEDNLPFCCNCGMGNDCADNTTCASGIYELHLTNNSEVYCDMEIANGGWIAVIKQFIVTELNEIHQTDKLSQLAKM
;
A
#
# COMPACT_ATOMS: atom_id res chain seq x y z
N MET A 1 -11.78 99.14 16.72
CA MET A 1 -11.61 98.47 15.41
C MET A 1 -10.44 97.52 15.57
N PHE A 2 -10.69 96.24 15.33
CA PHE A 2 -9.76 95.14 15.56
C PHE A 2 -8.60 95.18 14.57
N ASP A 3 -7.37 94.94 15.05
CA ASP A 3 -6.32 94.33 14.24
C ASP A 3 -5.51 93.40 15.15
N LEU A 4 -5.60 92.10 14.87
CA LEU A 4 -4.83 91.03 15.51
C LEU A 4 -3.42 91.01 14.89
N PRO A 5 -2.34 90.93 15.70
CA PRO A 5 -0.99 90.73 15.16
C PRO A 5 -0.81 89.32 14.61
N LYS A 6 -0.05 89.28 13.52
CA LYS A 6 0.26 88.12 12.67
C LYS A 6 0.87 86.96 13.44
N SER A 7 0.55 85.76 12.94
CA SER A 7 1.04 84.44 13.35
C SER A 7 2.48 84.44 13.87
N LYS A 8 2.62 83.82 15.04
CA LYS A 8 3.86 83.47 15.74
C LYS A 8 4.88 82.83 14.81
N ASP A 9 6.14 83.12 15.10
CA ASP A 9 7.30 82.32 14.72
C ASP A 9 7.00 80.83 14.94
N ILE A 10 6.67 80.13 13.86
CA ILE A 10 6.76 78.67 13.81
C ILE A 10 8.25 78.43 13.60
N PRO A 11 8.98 77.82 14.55
CA PRO A 11 10.32 77.35 14.25
C PRO A 11 10.15 76.36 13.10
N ASP A 12 10.72 76.69 11.95
CA ASP A 12 10.83 75.76 10.84
C ASP A 12 11.57 74.53 11.36
N ILE A 13 10.81 73.46 11.62
CA ILE A 13 11.35 72.16 12.05
C ILE A 13 11.83 71.37 10.82
N SER A 14 12.28 72.06 9.76
CA SER A 14 12.89 71.44 8.60
C SER A 14 14.17 70.73 9.04
N HIS A 15 14.05 69.40 9.11
CA HIS A 15 15.13 68.43 9.12
C HIS A 15 15.97 68.36 10.40
N ARG A 16 15.39 67.81 11.48
CA ARG A 16 16.16 66.80 12.20
C ARG A 16 16.39 65.67 11.19
N ASN A 17 17.57 65.64 10.58
CA ASN A 17 17.96 64.77 9.49
C ASN A 17 18.14 63.34 10.01
N TYR A 18 17.04 62.74 10.46
CA TYR A 18 16.99 61.36 10.91
C TYR A 18 16.98 60.50 9.64
N SER A 19 18.17 60.11 9.21
CA SER A 19 18.32 59.15 8.11
C SER A 19 17.55 57.89 8.48
N SER A 20 16.69 57.42 7.60
CA SER A 20 15.95 56.16 7.78
C SER A 20 16.86 54.95 8.00
N CYS A 21 18.15 55.05 7.66
CA CYS A 21 19.18 54.04 7.92
C CYS A 21 19.93 54.22 9.25
N SER A 22 19.70 55.28 10.03
CA SER A 22 20.46 55.53 11.28
C SER A 22 20.21 54.51 12.39
N THR A 23 19.18 53.68 12.25
CA THR A 23 18.83 52.60 13.19
C THR A 23 19.31 51.23 12.74
N GLU A 24 20.08 51.14 11.65
CA GLU A 24 20.54 49.87 11.07
C GLU A 24 19.40 48.85 10.88
N PRO A 25 18.33 49.21 10.14
CA PRO A 25 17.13 48.38 10.04
C PRO A 25 17.31 47.08 9.23
N CYS A 26 18.40 46.94 8.48
CA CYS A 26 18.68 45.75 7.67
C CYS A 26 19.49 44.73 8.47
N LEU A 27 18.92 43.55 8.68
CA LEU A 27 19.52 42.42 9.38
C LEU A 27 20.49 41.65 8.47
N ASN A 28 21.19 40.68 9.04
CA ASN A 28 22.02 39.71 8.32
C ASN A 28 23.02 40.34 7.33
N ASN A 29 23.67 41.44 7.73
CA ASN A 29 24.62 42.21 6.92
C ASN A 29 24.04 42.79 5.61
N GLY A 30 22.72 43.03 5.57
CA GLY A 30 22.06 43.75 4.49
C GLY A 30 22.51 45.21 4.42
N SER A 31 22.66 45.74 3.21
CA SER A 31 23.03 47.14 3.00
C SER A 31 21.78 48.04 3.03
N CYS A 32 21.76 49.01 3.94
CA CYS A 32 20.67 49.98 4.02
C CYS A 32 20.84 51.12 3.02
N ILE A 33 19.80 51.38 2.22
CA ILE A 33 19.78 52.43 1.21
C ILE A 33 18.64 53.40 1.55
N VAL A 34 18.97 54.67 1.77
CA VAL A 34 17.97 55.72 2.04
C VAL A 34 17.10 55.95 0.80
N ASN A 35 15.78 55.94 0.96
CA ASN A 35 14.80 56.17 -0.09
C ASN A 35 13.75 57.19 0.37
N GLY A 36 14.04 58.47 0.17
CA GLY A 36 13.19 59.57 0.63
C GLY A 36 13.13 59.64 2.16
N THR A 37 11.93 59.53 2.73
CA THR A 37 11.70 59.42 4.18
C THR A 37 11.72 57.98 4.69
N SER A 38 11.92 57.00 3.80
CA SER A 38 11.96 55.56 4.09
C SER A 38 13.34 54.98 3.77
N TYR A 39 13.51 53.67 3.94
CA TYR A 39 14.70 52.92 3.58
C TYR A 39 14.33 51.70 2.71
N VAL A 40 15.31 51.15 2.01
CA VAL A 40 15.24 49.86 1.33
C VAL A 40 16.49 49.06 1.74
N CYS A 41 16.31 47.79 2.06
CA CYS A 41 17.42 46.88 2.32
C CYS A 41 17.82 46.14 1.05
N SER A 42 19.10 46.16 0.73
CA SER A 42 19.71 45.25 -0.24
C SER A 42 20.30 44.07 0.51
N CYS A 43 19.66 42.92 0.41
CA CYS A 43 20.07 41.72 1.14
C CYS A 43 21.30 41.06 0.50
N GLN A 44 22.08 40.36 1.34
CA GLN A 44 23.11 39.45 0.86
C GLN A 44 22.48 38.24 0.18
N ASP A 45 23.23 37.56 -0.67
CA ASP A 45 22.78 36.33 -1.33
C ASP A 45 22.27 35.31 -0.29
N GLY A 46 21.14 34.67 -0.57
CA GLY A 46 20.51 33.69 0.32
C GLY A 46 19.60 34.27 1.41
N TYR A 47 19.61 35.59 1.64
CA TYR A 47 18.72 36.26 2.59
C TYR A 47 17.61 37.02 1.86
N ASN A 48 16.42 37.03 2.46
CA ASN A 48 15.22 37.66 1.90
C ASN A 48 14.44 38.43 2.98
N GLY A 49 13.31 39.03 2.59
CA GLY A 49 12.48 39.84 3.48
C GLY A 49 12.78 41.34 3.39
N THR A 50 11.90 42.14 3.97
CA THR A 50 11.99 43.62 3.85
C THR A 50 13.17 44.22 4.60
N GLN A 51 13.61 43.51 5.65
CA GLN A 51 14.74 43.83 6.50
C GLN A 51 15.84 42.77 6.38
N CYS A 52 15.80 41.90 5.36
CA CYS A 52 16.71 40.77 5.21
C CYS A 52 16.64 39.76 6.38
N GLU A 53 15.48 39.67 7.03
CA GLU A 53 15.19 38.84 8.20
C GLU A 53 15.01 37.36 7.87
N GLU A 54 14.63 37.02 6.64
CA GLU A 54 14.47 35.65 6.19
C GLU A 54 15.84 35.06 5.86
N THR A 55 16.16 33.97 6.53
CA THR A 55 17.40 33.21 6.36
C THR A 55 17.18 32.04 5.40
N PRO A 56 18.26 31.42 4.88
CA PRO A 56 18.14 30.17 4.13
C PRO A 56 17.37 29.04 4.86
N CYS A 57 17.36 29.06 6.20
CA CYS A 57 16.65 28.09 7.02
C CYS A 57 15.19 28.47 7.37
N SER A 58 14.73 29.68 7.02
CA SER A 58 13.42 30.19 7.45
C SER A 58 12.22 29.37 6.99
N ASN A 59 12.36 28.66 5.86
CA ASN A 59 11.30 27.80 5.30
C ASN A 59 11.46 26.31 5.66
N GLN A 60 12.28 25.99 6.66
CA GLN A 60 12.52 24.61 7.12
C GLN A 60 12.87 23.65 5.96
N PRO A 61 13.95 23.94 5.20
CA PRO A 61 14.27 23.14 4.02
C PRO A 61 14.64 21.69 4.34
N CYS A 62 15.15 21.42 5.55
CA CYS A 62 15.54 20.09 6.00
C CYS A 62 14.32 19.25 6.40
N LEU A 63 14.04 18.20 5.64
CA LEU A 63 12.96 17.26 5.86
C LEU A 63 13.32 16.23 6.93
N ASN A 64 12.34 15.40 7.29
CA ASN A 64 12.53 14.24 8.18
C ASN A 64 13.21 14.56 9.50
N ASN A 65 12.91 15.73 10.08
CA ASN A 65 13.51 16.27 11.31
C ASN A 65 15.02 16.54 11.22
N GLY A 66 15.55 16.83 10.02
CA GLY A 66 16.90 17.32 9.85
C GLY A 66 17.11 18.70 10.49
N SER A 67 18.31 18.93 11.01
CA SER A 67 18.68 20.24 11.58
C SER A 67 19.26 21.13 10.49
N CYS A 68 18.77 22.36 10.37
CA CYS A 68 19.26 23.34 9.40
C CYS A 68 20.29 24.26 10.05
N GLU A 69 21.48 24.37 9.47
CA GLU A 69 22.47 25.38 9.83
C GLU A 69 22.79 26.26 8.63
N ILE A 70 22.91 27.57 8.88
CA ILE A 70 23.29 28.54 7.85
C ILE A 70 24.79 28.44 7.60
N LEU A 71 25.17 28.27 6.34
CA LEU A 71 26.56 28.25 5.89
C LEU A 71 26.73 29.29 4.79
N GLU A 72 27.38 30.40 5.13
CA GLU A 72 27.55 31.57 4.25
C GLU A 72 26.20 32.08 3.70
N ALA A 73 26.04 32.11 2.38
CA ALA A 73 24.83 32.50 1.66
C ALA A 73 23.85 31.34 1.43
N SER A 74 24.04 30.20 2.10
CA SER A 74 23.27 28.98 1.92
C SER A 74 22.99 28.27 3.26
N TYR A 75 22.60 27.00 3.19
CA TYR A 75 22.37 26.15 4.34
C TYR A 75 22.95 24.76 4.12
N VAL A 76 23.15 24.05 5.23
CA VAL A 76 23.43 22.62 5.26
C VAL A 76 22.40 21.94 6.16
N CYS A 77 21.91 20.78 5.73
CA CYS A 77 21.05 19.93 6.54
C CYS A 77 21.86 18.82 7.20
N PHE A 78 21.75 18.72 8.52
CA PHE A 78 22.24 17.58 9.28
C PHE A 78 21.12 16.55 9.40
N CYS A 79 21.24 15.49 8.61
CA CYS A 79 20.22 14.46 8.52
C CYS A 79 20.28 13.47 9.68
N PRO A 80 19.14 13.03 10.22
CA PRO A 80 19.10 11.92 11.15
C PRO A 80 19.54 10.62 10.50
N ASP A 81 19.89 9.63 11.32
CA ASP A 81 20.26 8.30 10.85
C ASP A 81 19.17 7.71 9.93
N GLY A 82 19.60 7.20 8.78
CA GLY A 82 18.70 6.61 7.78
C GLY A 82 18.18 7.57 6.72
N TYR A 83 18.47 8.87 6.85
CA TYR A 83 18.12 9.88 5.86
C TYR A 83 19.36 10.48 5.20
N ASN A 84 19.23 10.87 3.93
CA ASN A 84 20.27 11.54 3.16
C ASN A 84 19.64 12.44 2.07
N GLY A 85 20.49 12.98 1.20
CA GLY A 85 20.09 14.04 0.27
C GLY A 85 20.42 15.42 0.82
N THR A 86 20.30 16.43 -0.04
CA THR A 86 20.64 17.82 0.33
C THR A 86 19.72 18.35 1.42
N ASN A 87 18.47 17.90 1.41
CA ASN A 87 17.38 18.31 2.29
C ASN A 87 16.91 17.16 3.18
N CYS A 88 17.68 16.08 3.33
CA CYS A 88 17.29 14.88 4.07
C CYS A 88 16.02 14.20 3.53
N GLU A 89 15.73 14.35 2.25
CA GLU A 89 14.53 13.88 1.56
C GLU A 89 14.53 12.38 1.29
N ASP A 90 15.71 11.78 1.21
CA ASP A 90 15.91 10.39 0.82
C ASP A 90 16.13 9.50 2.04
N SER A 91 15.68 8.25 1.93
CA SER A 91 15.87 7.22 2.96
C SER A 91 16.05 5.85 2.34
N SER A 92 16.38 4.87 3.18
CA SER A 92 16.38 3.45 2.80
C SER A 92 15.04 2.95 2.24
N CYS A 93 13.93 3.62 2.58
CA CYS A 93 12.59 3.33 2.07
C CYS A 93 12.24 4.03 0.73
N SER A 94 13.04 4.98 0.25
CA SER A 94 12.75 5.72 -0.99
C SER A 94 12.64 4.82 -2.23
N THR A 95 13.33 3.67 -2.23
CA THR A 95 13.29 2.67 -3.31
C THR A 95 12.07 1.74 -3.26
N LYS A 96 11.19 1.90 -2.25
CA LYS A 96 10.03 1.04 -1.99
C LYS A 96 10.39 -0.46 -1.95
N PRO A 97 11.27 -0.88 -1.03
CA PRO A 97 11.77 -2.25 -0.99
C PRO A 97 10.73 -3.29 -0.53
N SER A 98 9.66 -2.87 0.14
CA SER A 98 8.60 -3.77 0.61
C SER A 98 7.66 -4.18 -0.53
N LEU A 99 7.54 -5.48 -0.77
CA LEU A 99 6.64 -6.08 -1.74
C LEU A 99 5.27 -6.38 -1.13
N ASN A 100 4.32 -6.81 -1.97
CA ASN A 100 2.98 -7.28 -1.55
C ASN A 100 2.25 -6.35 -0.57
N ASN A 101 2.31 -5.03 -0.83
CA ASN A 101 1.74 -3.98 0.02
C ASN A 101 2.28 -3.94 1.46
N GLY A 102 3.49 -4.45 1.71
CA GLY A 102 4.19 -4.26 2.98
C GLY A 102 4.53 -2.78 3.25
N SER A 103 4.57 -2.40 4.52
CA SER A 103 5.00 -1.06 4.94
C SER A 103 6.50 -1.03 5.19
N CYS A 104 7.21 -0.12 4.53
CA CYS A 104 8.64 0.11 4.79
C CYS A 104 8.82 1.03 5.99
N ILE A 105 9.73 0.67 6.90
CA ILE A 105 10.07 1.43 8.10
C ILE A 105 11.58 1.67 8.10
N VAL A 106 12.00 2.94 8.15
CA VAL A 106 13.42 3.30 8.30
C VAL A 106 13.91 2.82 9.66
N ASN A 107 15.03 2.11 9.69
CA ASN A 107 15.62 1.54 10.91
C ASN A 107 17.13 1.80 10.93
N GLY A 108 17.55 2.85 11.63
CA GLY A 108 18.92 3.34 11.58
C GLY A 108 19.32 3.63 10.13
N THR A 109 20.48 3.15 9.69
CA THR A 109 20.95 3.30 8.30
C THR A 109 20.33 2.31 7.30
N SER A 110 19.39 1.47 7.74
CA SER A 110 18.74 0.43 6.93
C SER A 110 17.21 0.59 6.95
N TYR A 111 16.49 -0.45 6.51
CA TYR A 111 15.03 -0.54 6.58
C TYR A 111 14.59 -1.90 7.12
N VAL A 112 13.34 -1.94 7.60
CA VAL A 112 12.60 -3.17 7.92
C VAL A 112 11.26 -3.09 7.23
N CYS A 113 10.82 -4.21 6.63
CA CYS A 113 9.48 -4.33 6.06
C CYS A 113 8.52 -4.90 7.12
N SER A 114 7.42 -4.20 7.36
CA SER A 114 6.28 -4.72 8.11
C SER A 114 5.30 -5.34 7.12
N CYS A 115 5.22 -6.67 7.12
CA CYS A 115 4.39 -7.43 6.18
C CYS A 115 2.93 -7.49 6.64
N HIS A 116 2.02 -7.58 5.67
CA HIS A 116 0.62 -7.84 5.97
C HIS A 116 0.41 -9.31 6.38
N ASP A 117 -0.70 -9.60 7.07
CA ASP A 117 -1.01 -10.96 7.53
C ASP A 117 -0.95 -11.96 6.37
N GLY A 118 -0.29 -13.11 6.59
CA GLY A 118 -0.11 -14.16 5.57
C GLY A 118 1.11 -14.00 4.67
N TYR A 119 1.81 -12.86 4.73
CA TYR A 119 3.03 -12.61 3.97
C TYR A 119 4.25 -12.60 4.89
N ASN A 120 5.39 -13.06 4.37
CA ASN A 120 6.63 -13.21 5.11
C ASN A 120 7.85 -12.86 4.23
N GLY A 121 9.04 -12.96 4.81
CA GLY A 121 10.31 -12.64 4.13
C GLY A 121 10.79 -11.23 4.45
N THR A 122 12.03 -10.94 4.07
CA THR A 122 12.68 -9.66 4.42
C THR A 122 12.08 -8.47 3.68
N GLN A 123 11.50 -8.73 2.51
CA GLN A 123 10.82 -7.78 1.64
C GLN A 123 9.33 -8.12 1.49
N CYS A 124 8.77 -8.99 2.34
CA CYS A 124 7.40 -9.50 2.23
C CYS A 124 7.14 -10.28 0.93
N GLU A 125 8.18 -10.88 0.34
CA GLU A 125 8.17 -11.62 -0.92
C GLU A 125 7.51 -13.00 -0.81
N VAL A 126 7.46 -13.58 0.39
CA VAL A 126 6.87 -14.90 0.63
C VAL A 126 5.36 -14.72 0.78
N THR A 127 4.61 -15.25 -0.17
CA THR A 127 3.16 -15.22 -0.20
C THR A 127 2.56 -16.49 0.42
N PRO A 128 1.25 -16.52 0.73
CA PRO A 128 0.57 -17.75 1.11
C PRO A 128 0.74 -18.91 0.11
N CYS A 129 0.98 -18.62 -1.17
CA CYS A 129 1.19 -19.62 -2.21
C CYS A 129 2.66 -20.05 -2.41
N SER A 130 3.64 -19.38 -1.77
CA SER A 130 5.07 -19.62 -2.04
C SER A 130 5.55 -21.04 -1.70
N GLY A 131 4.82 -21.76 -0.84
CA GLY A 131 5.08 -23.16 -0.51
C GLY A 131 4.40 -24.19 -1.41
N ASN A 132 3.67 -23.77 -2.44
CA ASN A 132 2.76 -24.63 -3.23
C ASN A 132 1.85 -25.48 -2.34
N PRO A 133 0.98 -24.84 -1.53
CA PRO A 133 0.15 -25.55 -0.56
C PRO A 133 -0.88 -26.48 -1.21
N CYS A 134 -1.23 -26.26 -2.49
CA CYS A 134 -2.18 -27.09 -3.22
C CYS A 134 -1.52 -28.39 -3.71
N LEU A 135 -2.02 -29.53 -3.23
CA LEU A 135 -1.56 -30.86 -3.56
C LEU A 135 -2.04 -31.32 -4.93
N TYR A 136 -1.41 -32.41 -5.42
CA TYR A 136 -1.72 -33.10 -6.68
C TYR A 136 -1.85 -32.19 -7.91
N GLY A 137 -1.11 -31.08 -7.94
CA GLY A 137 -1.08 -30.16 -9.09
C GLY A 137 -2.22 -29.14 -9.11
N GLY A 138 -2.92 -28.94 -8.00
CA GLY A 138 -3.89 -27.84 -7.85
C GLY A 138 -3.25 -26.46 -8.06
N THR A 139 -4.02 -25.51 -8.60
CA THR A 139 -3.54 -24.14 -8.84
C THR A 139 -3.78 -23.28 -7.60
N CYS A 140 -2.71 -22.70 -7.05
CA CYS A 140 -2.79 -21.79 -5.91
C CYS A 140 -3.06 -20.36 -6.34
N THR A 141 -3.97 -19.68 -5.64
CA THR A 141 -4.18 -18.24 -5.76
C THR A 141 -4.18 -17.60 -4.38
N VAL A 142 -3.62 -16.39 -4.28
CA VAL A 142 -3.63 -15.65 -3.01
C VAL A 142 -5.03 -15.07 -2.79
N SER A 143 -5.58 -15.27 -1.60
CA SER A 143 -6.91 -14.80 -1.21
C SER A 143 -6.82 -14.11 0.16
N GLY A 144 -6.65 -12.78 0.13
CA GLY A 144 -6.44 -11.97 1.34
C GLY A 144 -5.13 -12.31 2.05
N SER A 145 -5.23 -12.73 3.31
CA SER A 145 -4.10 -13.20 4.14
C SER A 145 -3.87 -14.72 4.06
N SER A 146 -4.58 -15.41 3.17
CA SER A 146 -4.48 -16.86 2.97
C SER A 146 -4.36 -17.19 1.49
N TYR A 147 -4.49 -18.47 1.16
CA TYR A 147 -4.55 -18.97 -0.20
C TYR A 147 -5.88 -19.68 -0.47
N LEU A 148 -6.18 -19.86 -1.75
CA LEU A 148 -7.28 -20.66 -2.27
C LEU A 148 -6.73 -21.61 -3.33
N CYS A 149 -7.06 -22.89 -3.20
CA CYS A 149 -6.62 -23.93 -4.13
C CYS A 149 -7.71 -24.33 -5.11
N PHE A 150 -7.44 -24.17 -6.41
CA PHE A 150 -8.23 -24.74 -7.49
C PHE A 150 -7.74 -26.14 -7.81
N CYS A 151 -8.46 -27.12 -7.27
CA CYS A 151 -8.12 -28.53 -7.42
C CYS A 151 -8.34 -29.03 -8.84
N LEU A 152 -7.52 -29.99 -9.26
CA LEU A 152 -7.77 -30.75 -10.47
C LEU A 152 -8.97 -31.69 -10.27
N PRO A 153 -9.65 -32.12 -11.35
CA PRO A 153 -10.70 -33.12 -11.27
C PRO A 153 -10.26 -34.37 -10.50
N GLY A 154 -11.12 -34.86 -9.61
CA GLY A 154 -10.82 -36.00 -8.73
C GLY A 154 -10.27 -35.64 -7.35
N TYR A 155 -9.99 -34.36 -7.09
CA TYR A 155 -9.48 -33.90 -5.80
C TYR A 155 -10.37 -32.82 -5.18
N SER A 156 -10.46 -32.82 -3.86
CA SER A 156 -11.17 -31.82 -3.05
C SER A 156 -10.40 -31.50 -1.77
N GLY A 157 -10.96 -30.61 -0.94
CA GLY A 157 -10.32 -30.14 0.28
C GLY A 157 -9.65 -28.78 0.10
N THR A 158 -9.18 -28.19 1.19
CA THR A 158 -8.62 -26.83 1.20
C THR A 158 -7.30 -26.72 0.46
N SER A 159 -6.54 -27.83 0.48
CA SER A 159 -5.24 -28.02 -0.14
C SER A 159 -5.29 -29.12 -1.20
N CYS A 160 -6.47 -29.51 -1.67
CA CYS A 160 -6.67 -30.63 -2.60
C CYS A 160 -6.18 -31.99 -2.05
N GLU A 161 -6.18 -32.18 -0.74
CA GLU A 161 -5.67 -33.34 -0.04
C GLU A 161 -6.55 -34.59 -0.17
N ASP A 162 -7.84 -34.37 -0.41
CA ASP A 162 -8.84 -35.44 -0.43
C ASP A 162 -9.02 -35.99 -1.84
N ASN A 163 -8.99 -37.31 -1.96
CA ASN A 163 -9.39 -37.98 -3.19
C ASN A 163 -10.91 -38.11 -3.22
N LEU A 164 -11.55 -37.58 -4.25
CA LEU A 164 -12.97 -37.78 -4.47
C LEU A 164 -13.20 -39.23 -4.92
N PRO A 165 -14.08 -39.99 -4.24
CA PRO A 165 -14.35 -41.37 -4.63
C PRO A 165 -14.99 -41.42 -6.02
N PHE A 166 -14.31 -42.11 -6.93
CA PHE A 166 -14.78 -42.68 -8.21
C PHE A 166 -15.44 -41.74 -9.24
N CYS A 167 -15.66 -40.46 -8.97
CA CYS A 167 -16.33 -39.58 -9.92
C CYS A 167 -15.40 -38.88 -10.91
N CYS A 168 -14.07 -39.08 -10.84
CA CYS A 168 -13.10 -38.69 -11.88
C CYS A 168 -11.65 -38.93 -11.43
N ASN A 169 -11.15 -40.15 -11.52
CA ASN A 169 -9.70 -40.35 -11.46
C ASN A 169 -9.17 -40.42 -12.89
N CYS A 170 -8.78 -39.28 -13.49
CA CYS A 170 -8.24 -39.25 -14.86
C CYS A 170 -6.94 -40.07 -15.04
N GLY A 171 -6.41 -40.70 -13.99
CA GLY A 171 -5.28 -41.62 -14.05
C GLY A 171 -5.59 -43.03 -14.58
N MET A 172 -6.87 -43.45 -14.66
CA MET A 172 -7.22 -44.84 -15.01
C MET A 172 -8.39 -44.97 -16.00
N GLY A 173 -8.24 -44.41 -17.21
CA GLY A 173 -8.99 -44.84 -18.41
C GLY A 173 -10.35 -44.17 -18.65
N ASN A 174 -10.48 -43.54 -19.83
CA ASN A 174 -11.69 -43.16 -20.58
C ASN A 174 -12.82 -42.32 -19.95
N ASP A 175 -12.74 -41.85 -18.70
CA ASP A 175 -13.81 -41.01 -18.09
C ASP A 175 -13.69 -39.48 -18.35
N CYS A 176 -12.62 -39.04 -19.02
CA CYS A 176 -12.36 -37.61 -19.24
C CYS A 176 -12.54 -37.30 -20.73
N ALA A 177 -13.52 -36.46 -21.09
CA ALA A 177 -13.84 -36.14 -22.48
C ALA A 177 -12.64 -35.46 -23.19
N ASP A 178 -11.93 -34.56 -22.48
CA ASP A 178 -10.80 -33.79 -23.03
C ASP A 178 -9.73 -33.44 -21.95
N ASN A 179 -9.33 -34.38 -21.09
CA ASN A 179 -8.26 -34.24 -20.07
C ASN A 179 -8.39 -33.03 -19.08
N THR A 180 -9.52 -32.33 -19.11
CA THR A 180 -9.79 -31.07 -18.40
C THR A 180 -11.19 -31.02 -17.80
N THR A 181 -12.11 -31.84 -18.32
CA THR A 181 -13.49 -31.97 -17.87
C THR A 181 -13.81 -33.43 -17.65
N CYS A 182 -14.36 -33.73 -16.47
CA CYS A 182 -15.17 -34.92 -16.28
C CYS A 182 -16.33 -34.86 -17.25
N ALA A 183 -16.55 -35.90 -18.05
CA ALA A 183 -17.80 -35.97 -18.79
C ALA A 183 -18.95 -36.05 -17.76
N SER A 184 -19.95 -35.15 -17.84
CA SER A 184 -21.25 -35.41 -17.22
C SER A 184 -21.72 -36.76 -17.76
N GLY A 185 -21.85 -37.74 -16.87
CA GLY A 185 -22.05 -39.14 -17.24
C GLY A 185 -22.96 -39.85 -16.25
N ILE A 186 -23.53 -40.95 -16.73
CA ILE A 186 -24.30 -41.91 -15.94
C ILE A 186 -23.29 -42.90 -15.36
N TYR A 187 -23.23 -43.05 -14.03
CA TYR A 187 -22.26 -43.96 -13.41
C TYR A 187 -22.95 -44.93 -12.45
N GLU A 188 -22.60 -46.21 -12.52
CA GLU A 188 -23.06 -47.23 -11.58
C GLU A 188 -22.25 -47.17 -10.30
N LEU A 189 -22.87 -46.76 -9.20
CA LEU A 189 -22.27 -46.73 -7.87
C LEU A 189 -22.76 -47.96 -7.13
N HIS A 190 -21.90 -48.98 -7.02
CA HIS A 190 -22.18 -50.22 -6.28
C HIS A 190 -22.15 -49.98 -4.76
N LEU A 191 -23.06 -49.16 -4.23
CA LEU A 191 -23.32 -49.06 -2.79
C LEU A 191 -24.03 -50.32 -2.28
N THR A 192 -24.78 -50.96 -3.17
CA THR A 192 -25.26 -52.34 -3.18
C THR A 192 -25.38 -52.73 -4.65
N ASN A 193 -25.20 -54.01 -5.02
CA ASN A 193 -25.34 -54.47 -6.42
C ASN A 193 -26.60 -53.84 -7.04
N ASN A 194 -26.44 -53.08 -8.13
CA ASN A 194 -27.49 -52.37 -8.87
C ASN A 194 -27.91 -50.99 -8.30
N SER A 195 -27.00 -50.01 -8.23
CA SER A 195 -27.38 -48.59 -8.09
C SER A 195 -26.61 -47.69 -9.06
N GLU A 196 -27.27 -46.69 -9.65
CA GLU A 196 -26.68 -45.65 -10.52
C GLU A 196 -26.78 -44.27 -9.88
N VAL A 197 -25.75 -43.44 -10.02
CA VAL A 197 -25.68 -42.08 -9.49
C VAL A 197 -25.24 -41.13 -10.59
N TYR A 198 -25.98 -40.05 -10.73
CA TYR A 198 -25.75 -38.99 -11.71
C TYR A 198 -25.27 -37.78 -10.94
N CYS A 199 -24.08 -37.27 -11.27
CA CYS A 199 -23.49 -36.10 -10.65
C CYS A 199 -23.09 -35.09 -11.72
N ASP A 200 -23.32 -33.80 -11.45
CA ASP A 200 -22.65 -32.72 -12.17
C ASP A 200 -21.54 -32.14 -11.31
N MET A 201 -20.46 -31.71 -11.95
CA MET A 201 -19.39 -30.99 -11.29
C MET A 201 -19.70 -29.50 -11.32
N GLU A 202 -19.73 -28.87 -10.16
CA GLU A 202 -19.90 -27.41 -10.03
C GLU A 202 -18.66 -26.80 -9.37
N ILE A 203 -18.35 -25.55 -9.71
CA ILE A 203 -17.27 -24.80 -9.06
C ILE A 203 -17.87 -24.09 -7.84
N ALA A 204 -17.36 -24.40 -6.65
CA ALA A 204 -17.77 -23.75 -5.42
C ALA A 204 -16.57 -23.58 -4.48
N ASN A 205 -16.49 -22.42 -3.82
CA ASN A 205 -15.48 -22.13 -2.79
C ASN A 205 -14.03 -22.46 -3.18
N GLY A 206 -13.67 -22.18 -4.44
CA GLY A 206 -12.32 -22.40 -4.97
C GLY A 206 -12.03 -23.80 -5.46
N GLY A 207 -12.92 -24.78 -5.31
CA GLY A 207 -12.71 -26.14 -5.80
C GLY A 207 -13.87 -26.65 -6.66
N TRP A 208 -13.71 -27.88 -7.14
CA TRP A 208 -14.79 -28.63 -7.77
C TRP A 208 -15.57 -29.40 -6.70
N ILE A 209 -16.89 -29.28 -6.72
CA ILE A 209 -17.80 -30.09 -5.90
C ILE A 209 -18.62 -31.02 -6.81
N ALA A 210 -18.80 -32.26 -6.38
CA ALA A 210 -19.71 -33.19 -7.05
C ALA A 210 -21.12 -32.96 -6.50
N VAL A 211 -22.04 -32.52 -7.37
CA VAL A 211 -23.44 -32.31 -7.04
C VAL A 211 -24.24 -33.48 -7.57
N ILE A 212 -24.72 -34.34 -6.67
CA ILE A 212 -25.60 -35.45 -7.02
C ILE A 212 -26.91 -34.89 -7.58
N LYS A 213 -27.20 -35.16 -8.84
CA LYS A 213 -28.44 -34.79 -9.53
C LYS A 213 -29.48 -35.90 -9.43
N GLN A 214 -29.06 -37.16 -9.48
CA GLN A 214 -29.98 -38.30 -9.45
C GLN A 214 -29.33 -39.55 -8.84
N PHE A 215 -30.14 -40.36 -8.18
CA PHE A 215 -29.78 -41.66 -7.60
C PHE A 215 -30.84 -42.68 -8.00
N ILE A 216 -30.45 -43.81 -8.58
CA ILE A 216 -31.33 -44.89 -9.03
C ILE A 216 -30.90 -46.17 -8.33
N VAL A 217 -31.83 -46.88 -7.69
CA VAL A 217 -31.60 -48.22 -7.12
C VAL A 217 -32.43 -49.22 -7.91
N THR A 218 -31.80 -50.26 -8.42
CA THR A 218 -32.41 -51.22 -9.35
C THR A 218 -32.91 -52.52 -8.69
N GLU A 219 -32.90 -52.62 -7.35
CA GLU A 219 -33.60 -53.71 -6.65
C GLU A 219 -34.76 -53.25 -5.76
N LEU A 220 -35.96 -53.71 -6.16
CA LEU A 220 -37.27 -53.74 -5.49
C LEU A 220 -37.98 -52.39 -5.22
N ASN A 221 -38.74 -51.97 -6.23
CA ASN A 221 -40.11 -51.44 -6.13
C ASN A 221 -40.44 -50.11 -5.43
N GLU A 222 -39.48 -49.27 -5.05
CA GLU A 222 -39.79 -47.87 -4.70
C GLU A 222 -38.80 -46.89 -5.34
N ILE A 223 -39.27 -46.13 -6.33
CA ILE A 223 -38.59 -44.95 -6.84
C ILE A 223 -38.72 -43.87 -5.75
N HIS A 224 -37.75 -43.78 -4.84
CA HIS A 224 -37.66 -42.63 -3.96
C HIS A 224 -37.07 -41.45 -4.74
N GLN A 225 -37.97 -40.61 -5.25
CA GLN A 225 -37.64 -39.29 -5.74
C GLN A 225 -37.13 -38.43 -4.58
N THR A 226 -35.95 -37.85 -4.78
CA THR A 226 -35.43 -36.59 -4.21
C THR A 226 -36.07 -36.10 -2.92
N ASP A 227 -35.42 -36.33 -1.78
CA ASP A 227 -35.34 -35.37 -0.64
C ASP A 227 -34.61 -35.98 0.57
N LYS A 228 -33.32 -36.34 0.43
CA LYS A 228 -32.48 -36.56 1.63
C LYS A 228 -30.97 -36.66 1.43
N LEU A 229 -30.40 -36.12 0.34
CA LEU A 229 -28.94 -36.10 0.15
C LEU A 229 -28.34 -34.69 0.22
N SER A 230 -29.05 -33.75 0.82
CA SER A 230 -28.52 -32.43 1.22
C SER A 230 -27.64 -32.47 2.49
N GLN A 231 -27.44 -33.65 3.10
CA GLN A 231 -26.61 -33.80 4.32
C GLN A 231 -25.21 -34.37 4.10
N LEU A 232 -24.91 -34.98 2.93
CA LEU A 232 -23.56 -35.48 2.62
C LEU A 232 -22.70 -34.47 1.85
N ALA A 233 -23.31 -33.39 1.34
CA ALA A 233 -22.60 -32.26 0.71
C ALA A 233 -22.18 -31.16 1.71
N LYS A 234 -22.15 -31.47 3.02
CA LYS A 234 -21.78 -30.54 4.11
C LYS A 234 -20.73 -31.09 5.08
N MET A 235 -19.98 -32.11 4.69
CA MET A 235 -18.78 -32.54 5.40
C MET A 235 -17.55 -32.25 4.56
#